data_AF-A0A9N9PEH5-F1
#
_entry.id   AF-A0A9N9PEH5-F1
#
_cell.length_a   1.000
_cell.length_b   1.000
_cell.length_c   1.000
_cell.angle_alpha   90.00
_cell.angle_beta   90.00
_cell.angle_gamma   90.00
#
_symmetry.space_group_name_H-M   'P 1'
#
loop_
_entity.id
_entity.type
_entity.pdbx_description
1 polymer ?
#
loop_
_entity_poly.entity_id
_entity_poly.type
_entity_poly.pdbx_seq_one_letter_code
_entity_poly.pdbx_strand_id
1 'polypeptide(L)'
;NKTLEVRPLAVDKATAVRAIMKDIQFTQDEVDFVLCIGDGQTDEPVFTLLKENFNDCFTSTVEKKQTEANYYLENISEVQQLLEKLASDL
;
A
#
# COMPACT_ATOMS: atom_id res chain seq x y z
N ASN A 1 17.31 -8.89 -13.96
CA ASN A 1 17.14 -7.51 -14.46
C ASN A 1 17.21 -6.54 -13.31
N LYS A 2 18.24 -5.68 -13.26
CA LYS A 2 18.25 -4.54 -12.33
C LYS A 2 17.84 -3.31 -13.15
N THR A 3 16.67 -2.76 -12.83
CA THR A 3 16.16 -1.52 -13.45
C THR A 3 16.69 -0.33 -12.65
N LEU A 4 17.11 0.73 -13.35
CA LEU A 4 17.43 2.03 -12.74
C LEU A 4 16.29 3.00 -13.07
N GLU A 5 15.67 3.56 -12.04
CA GLU A 5 14.64 4.58 -12.19
C GLU A 5 15.18 5.95 -11.78
N VAL A 6 14.84 6.97 -12.57
CA VAL A 6 15.12 8.38 -12.27
C VAL A 6 13.81 9.11 -12.14
N ARG A 7 13.58 9.74 -10.99
CA ARG A 7 12.39 10.53 -10.69
C ARG A 7 12.78 11.82 -9.98
N PRO A 8 12.00 12.90 -10.09
CA PRO A 8 12.14 14.05 -9.23
C PRO A 8 12.07 13.63 -7.76
N LEU A 9 12.98 14.13 -6.92
CA LEU A 9 13.08 13.73 -5.51
C LEU A 9 11.75 13.92 -4.76
N ALA A 10 11.03 15.00 -5.06
CA ALA A 10 9.78 15.38 -4.41
C ALA A 10 8.57 14.52 -4.82
N VAL A 11 8.69 13.66 -5.84
CA VAL A 11 7.56 12.90 -6.40
C VAL A 11 7.82 11.40 -6.22
N ASP A 12 7.00 10.77 -5.40
CA ASP A 12 6.89 9.32 -5.22
C ASP A 12 5.43 8.89 -5.08
N LYS A 13 5.21 7.58 -4.92
CA LYS A 13 3.86 7.02 -4.71
C LYS A 13 3.19 7.59 -3.45
N ALA A 14 3.94 7.84 -2.38
CA ALA A 14 3.38 8.40 -1.14
C ALA A 14 2.91 9.85 -1.32
N THR A 15 3.58 10.65 -2.16
CA THR A 15 3.11 11.99 -2.52
C THR A 15 1.77 11.94 -3.25
N ALA A 16 1.57 10.97 -4.16
CA ALA A 16 0.27 10.77 -4.81
C ALA A 16 -0.82 10.34 -3.82
N VAL A 17 -0.51 9.40 -2.92
CA VAL A 17 -1.45 8.94 -1.89
C VAL A 17 -1.87 10.09 -0.96
N ARG A 18 -0.93 10.92 -0.50
CA ARG A 18 -1.23 12.13 0.30
C ARG A 18 -2.17 13.09 -0.42
N ALA A 19 -1.96 13.31 -1.73
CA ALA A 19 -2.82 14.17 -2.52
C ALA A 19 -4.24 13.60 -2.61
N ILE A 20 -4.38 12.30 -2.91
CA ILE A 20 -5.68 11.62 -2.97
C ILE A 20 -6.41 11.72 -1.63
N MET A 21 -5.75 11.37 -0.53
CA MET A 21 -6.34 11.45 0.82
C MET A 21 -6.83 12.86 1.16
N LYS A 22 -6.06 13.88 0.78
CA LYS A 22 -6.43 15.29 0.98
C LYS A 22 -7.66 15.67 0.15
N ASP A 23 -7.71 15.27 -1.12
CA ASP A 23 -8.77 15.67 -2.06
C ASP A 23 -10.13 15.07 -1.68
N ILE A 24 -10.14 13.83 -1.18
CA ILE A 24 -11.36 13.16 -0.72
C ILE A 24 -11.65 13.41 0.77
N GLN A 25 -10.89 14.30 1.43
CA GLN A 25 -11.05 14.71 2.83
C GLN A 25 -11.03 13.53 3.82
N PHE A 26 -10.22 12.51 3.56
CA PHE A 26 -10.11 11.37 4.49
C PHE A 26 -9.62 11.84 5.86
N THR A 27 -10.45 11.64 6.87
CA THR A 27 -10.04 11.71 8.27
C THR A 27 -9.85 10.30 8.82
N GLN A 28 -8.96 10.13 9.79
CA GLN A 28 -8.71 8.81 10.40
C GLN A 28 -9.98 8.18 10.96
N ASP A 29 -10.93 9.01 11.41
CA ASP A 29 -12.17 8.58 12.07
C ASP A 29 -13.25 8.09 11.09
N GLU A 30 -13.11 8.39 9.79
CA GLU A 30 -14.10 8.03 8.76
C GLU A 30 -13.74 6.74 8.00
N VAL A 31 -12.55 6.18 8.23
CA VAL A 31 -12.06 4.99 7.55
C VAL A 31 -11.94 3.84 8.53
N ASP A 32 -12.75 2.81 8.33
CA ASP A 32 -12.76 1.59 9.14
C ASP A 32 -11.89 0.46 8.55
N PHE A 33 -11.45 0.60 7.29
CA PHE A 33 -10.63 -0.40 6.61
C PHE A 33 -9.57 0.23 5.67
N VAL A 34 -8.32 -0.17 5.86
CA VAL A 34 -7.18 0.24 5.02
C VAL A 34 -6.40 -0.98 4.55
N LEU A 35 -6.35 -1.19 3.23
CA LEU A 35 -5.55 -2.23 2.57
C LEU A 35 -4.58 -1.59 1.56
N CYS A 36 -3.30 -1.92 1.67
CA CYS A 36 -2.26 -1.51 0.73
C CYS A 36 -1.40 -2.71 0.34
N ILE A 37 -1.31 -2.97 -0.96
CA ILE A 37 -0.50 -4.07 -1.52
C ILE A 37 0.47 -3.46 -2.53
N GLY A 38 1.77 -3.70 -2.33
CA GLY A 38 2.84 -3.24 -3.22
C GLY A 38 3.86 -4.34 -3.49
N ASP A 39 4.69 -4.22 -4.51
CA ASP A 39 5.61 -5.28 -4.93
C ASP A 39 7.08 -4.90 -4.79
N GLY A 40 7.40 -3.63 -4.55
CA GLY A 40 8.79 -3.18 -4.60
C GLY A 40 9.13 -2.02 -3.67
N GLN A 41 10.40 -1.61 -3.75
CA GLN A 41 10.98 -0.56 -2.90
C GLN A 41 10.27 0.80 -3.03
N THR A 42 9.60 1.06 -4.16
CA THR A 42 8.87 2.31 -4.37
C THR A 42 7.58 2.40 -3.56
N ASP A 43 7.09 1.28 -3.02
CA ASP A 43 5.88 1.20 -2.18
C ASP A 43 6.17 1.41 -0.69
N GLU A 44 7.41 1.22 -0.25
CA GLU A 44 7.81 1.37 1.16
C GLU A 44 7.37 2.71 1.79
N PRO A 45 7.55 3.88 1.13
CA PRO A 45 7.08 5.14 1.68
C PRO A 45 5.55 5.21 1.84
N VAL A 46 4.79 4.43 1.06
CA VAL A 46 3.32 4.35 1.19
C VAL A 46 2.95 3.52 2.41
N PHE A 47 3.64 2.40 2.66
CA PHE A 47 3.40 1.58 3.85
C PHE A 47 3.64 2.38 5.14
N THR A 48 4.76 3.11 5.21
CA THR A 48 5.06 3.97 6.36
C THR A 48 4.01 5.07 6.51
N LEU A 49 3.66 5.77 5.43
CA LEU A 49 2.65 6.83 5.45
C LEU A 49 1.32 6.34 6.02
N LEU A 50 0.83 5.18 5.56
CA LEU A 50 -0.46 4.65 6.01
C LEU A 50 -0.40 4.22 7.48
N LYS A 51 0.69 3.63 7.95
CA LYS A 51 0.88 3.27 9.36
C LYS A 51 0.96 4.48 10.29
N GLU A 52 1.49 5.60 9.82
CA GLU A 52 1.53 6.85 10.58
C GLU A 52 0.16 7.53 10.64
N ASN A 53 -0.68 7.30 9.63
CA ASN A 53 -1.98 7.96 9.47
C ASN A 53 -3.17 7.05 9.77
N PHE A 54 -3.01 5.79 10.15
CA PHE A 54 -4.13 4.91 10.51
C PHE A 54 -3.69 3.92 11.59
N ASN A 55 -4.55 3.73 12.60
CA ASN A 55 -4.28 2.80 13.69
C ASN A 55 -4.31 1.34 13.21
N ASP A 56 -5.25 1.00 12.33
CA ASP A 56 -5.44 -0.34 11.78
C ASP A 56 -5.27 -0.33 10.27
N CYS A 57 -4.11 -0.82 9.80
CA CYS A 57 -3.82 -0.92 8.38
C CYS A 57 -3.19 -2.27 7.99
N PHE A 58 -3.72 -2.84 6.91
CA PHE A 58 -3.21 -4.05 6.28
C PHE A 58 -2.27 -3.64 5.15
N THR A 59 -0.97 -3.63 5.43
CA THR A 59 0.08 -3.39 4.44
C THR A 59 0.74 -4.71 4.06
N SER A 60 0.89 -4.99 2.76
CA SER A 60 1.41 -6.27 2.27
C SER A 60 2.36 -6.09 1.09
N THR A 61 3.46 -6.85 1.08
CA THR A 61 4.24 -7.02 -0.14
C THR A 61 3.73 -8.18 -0.99
N VAL A 62 3.93 -8.10 -2.30
CA VAL A 62 3.91 -9.28 -3.17
C VAL A 62 5.30 -9.93 -3.12
N GLU A 63 5.31 -11.19 -2.71
CA GLU A 63 6.43 -12.02 -2.28
C GLU A 63 7.05 -11.55 -0.95
N LYS A 64 7.77 -12.47 -0.29
CA LYS A 64 8.48 -12.16 0.95
C LYS A 64 9.72 -11.30 0.69
N LYS A 65 9.76 -10.11 1.28
CA LYS A 65 10.85 -9.12 1.13
C LYS A 65 11.24 -8.53 2.49
N GLN A 66 12.41 -7.88 2.55
CA GLN A 66 12.70 -6.96 3.64
C GLN A 66 11.90 -5.68 3.37
N THR A 67 10.95 -5.37 4.24
CA THR A 67 9.91 -4.36 3.99
C THR A 67 9.39 -3.77 5.30
N GLU A 68 8.81 -2.59 5.21
CA GLU A 68 7.99 -1.95 6.23
C GLU A 68 6.54 -2.48 6.22
N ALA A 69 6.13 -3.34 5.28
CA ALA A 69 4.80 -3.94 5.29
C ALA A 69 4.59 -4.93 6.46
N ASN A 70 3.35 -5.08 6.93
CA ASN A 70 2.99 -6.02 8.00
C ASN A 70 2.89 -7.48 7.53
N TYR A 71 2.53 -7.68 6.26
CA TYR A 71 2.24 -9.00 5.68
C TYR A 71 2.96 -9.18 4.34
N TYR A 72 2.86 -10.37 3.80
CA TYR A 72 3.21 -10.66 2.41
C TYR A 72 2.19 -11.64 1.83
N LEU A 73 1.98 -11.54 0.53
CA LEU A 73 1.26 -12.51 -0.30
C LEU A 73 2.30 -13.20 -1.18
N GLU A 74 2.26 -14.52 -1.34
CA GLU A 74 3.35 -15.26 -2.00
C GLU A 74 3.53 -14.86 -3.45
N ASN A 75 2.46 -14.46 -4.13
CA ASN A 75 2.47 -14.12 -5.55
C ASN A 75 1.20 -13.36 -5.97
N ILE A 76 1.15 -12.97 -7.24
CA ILE A 76 0.02 -12.24 -7.84
C ILE A 76 -1.29 -13.05 -7.78
N SER A 77 -1.24 -14.38 -7.88
CA SER A 77 -2.45 -15.21 -7.77
C SER A 77 -3.09 -15.11 -6.38
N GLU A 78 -2.29 -14.99 -5.32
CA GLU A 78 -2.83 -14.78 -3.97
C GLU A 78 -3.43 -13.37 -3.81
N VAL A 79 -2.88 -12.35 -4.47
CA VAL A 79 -3.50 -11.02 -4.54
C VAL A 79 -4.89 -11.11 -5.17
N GLN A 80 -5.01 -11.83 -6.29
CA GLN A 80 -6.29 -12.02 -6.97
C GLN A 80 -7.30 -12.75 -6.07
N GLN A 81 -6.89 -13.86 -5.45
CA GLN A 81 -7.75 -14.62 -4.54
C GLN A 81 -8.19 -13.82 -3.32
N LEU A 82 -7.31 -12.97 -2.78
CA LEU A 82 -7.65 -12.08 -1.67
C LEU A 82 -8.72 -11.07 -2.10
N LEU A 83 -8.53 -10.41 -3.25
CA LEU A 83 -9.49 -9.43 -3.77
C LEU A 83 -10.83 -10.08 -4.13
N GLU A 84 -10.82 -11.30 -4.68
CA GLU A 84 -12.04 -12.07 -4.97
C GLU A 84 -12.82 -12.39 -3.69
N LYS A 85 -12.15 -12.82 -2.62
CA LYS A 85 -12.78 -13.10 -1.33
C LYS A 85 -13.34 -11.85 -0.68
N LEU A 86 -12.58 -10.75 -0.69
CA LEU A 86 -13.07 -9.46 -0.19
C LEU A 86 -14.32 -9.01 -0.96
N ALA A 87 -14.33 -9.19 -2.29
CA ALA A 87 -15.47 -8.84 -3.12
C ALA A 87 -16.68 -9.78 -2.95
N SER A 88 -16.48 -11.04 -2.55
CA SER A 88 -17.59 -11.98 -2.29
C SER A 88 -18.22 -11.81 -0.91
N ASP A 89 -17.44 -11.27 0.04
CA ASP A 89 -17.86 -11.08 1.43
C ASP A 89 -18.39 -9.65 1.70
N LEU A 90 -18.32 -8.76 0.69
CA LEU A 90 -18.98 -7.44 0.64
C LEU A 90 -20.37 -7.52 0.02
#